data_AF-A0A363TVL6-F1
#
_entry.id   AF-A0A363TVL6-F1
#
_cell.length_a   1.000
_cell.length_b   1.000
_cell.length_c   1.000
_cell.angle_alpha   90.00
_cell.angle_beta   90.00
_cell.angle_gamma   90.00
#
_symmetry.space_group_name_H-M   'P 1'
#
loop_
_entity.id
_entity.type
_entity.pdbx_description
1 polymer ?
#
loop_
_entity_poly.entity_id
_entity_poly.type
_entity_poly.pdbx_seq_one_letter_code
_entity_poly.pdbx_strand_id
1 'polypeptide(L)'
;SAVNTPNFSIEVIVRKAGLEIANGSSVEAAIPKKDDKYDLEMLSKMLTRLKARYPEKEDATVLVEPDIPYDYLIQIMDAIRMSDVREEGSEEMKKIVLFPKVSIGDAP
;
A
#
# COMPACT_ATOMS: atom_id res chain seq x y z
N SER A 1 25.64 17.09 -7.82
CA SER A 1 24.37 17.67 -7.38
C SER A 1 23.53 16.56 -6.78
N ALA A 2 23.33 16.57 -5.46
CA ALA A 2 22.39 15.66 -4.83
C ALA A 2 20.99 16.09 -5.27
N VAL A 3 20.31 15.22 -6.02
CA VAL A 3 18.92 15.46 -6.40
C VAL A 3 18.13 15.49 -5.09
N ASN A 4 17.61 16.65 -4.72
CA ASN A 4 16.78 16.81 -3.54
C ASN A 4 15.41 16.21 -3.86
N THR A 5 15.34 14.88 -3.89
CA THR A 5 14.07 14.17 -3.99
C THR A 5 13.32 14.50 -2.70
N PRO A 6 12.17 15.19 -2.74
CA PRO A 6 11.38 15.40 -1.53
C PRO A 6 11.19 14.04 -0.86
N ASN A 7 11.39 14.01 0.45
CA ASN A 7 11.32 12.79 1.25
C ASN A 7 9.87 12.32 1.27
N PHE A 8 9.49 11.55 0.23
CA PHE A 8 8.14 11.08 -0.02
C PHE A 8 7.93 9.80 0.78
N SER A 9 6.98 9.83 1.72
CA SER A 9 6.54 8.66 2.47
C SER A 9 5.51 7.89 1.66
N ILE A 10 5.45 6.57 1.86
CA ILE A 10 4.33 5.76 1.37
C ILE A 10 3.53 5.34 2.60
N GLU A 11 2.38 5.96 2.78
CA GLU A 11 1.50 5.70 3.91
C GLU A 11 0.22 5.04 3.43
N VAL A 12 -0.13 3.89 4.01
CA VAL A 12 -1.42 3.24 3.82
C VAL A 12 -2.22 3.45 5.08
N ILE A 13 -3.26 4.29 4.99
CA ILE A 13 -4.14 4.59 6.13
C ILE A 13 -5.34 3.65 6.08
N VAL A 14 -5.58 2.94 7.17
CA VAL A 14 -6.64 1.94 7.31
C VAL A 14 -7.77 2.55 8.14
N ARG A 15 -8.86 2.89 7.47
CA ARG A 15 -10.05 3.49 8.09
C ARG A 15 -11.22 2.51 8.12
N LYS A 16 -12.22 2.75 8.97
CA LYS A 16 -13.45 1.93 8.99
C LYS A 16 -14.18 1.94 7.64
N ALA A 17 -14.09 3.04 6.89
CA ALA A 17 -14.74 3.23 5.60
C ALA A 17 -13.96 2.69 4.38
N GLY A 18 -12.66 2.44 4.51
CA GLY A 18 -11.80 2.07 3.38
C GLY A 18 -10.31 2.28 3.67
N LEU A 19 -9.51 2.28 2.60
CA LEU A 19 -8.08 2.53 2.65
C LEU A 19 -7.76 3.88 2.00
N GLU A 20 -6.69 4.51 2.43
CA GLU A 20 -6.12 5.68 1.76
C GLU A 20 -4.64 5.44 1.50
N ILE A 21 -4.12 6.02 0.41
CA ILE A 21 -2.69 6.10 0.13
C ILE A 21 -2.30 7.57 0.27
N ALA A 22 -1.34 7.86 1.12
CA ALA A 22 -0.84 9.20 1.42
C ALA A 22 0.67 9.30 1.22
N ASN A 23 1.15 10.54 1.09
CA ASN A 23 2.54 10.87 0.83
C ASN A 23 3.30 11.46 2.05
N GLY A 24 2.66 11.44 3.23
CA GLY A 24 3.13 12.13 4.45
C GLY A 24 2.70 13.60 4.57
N SER A 25 2.06 14.16 3.54
CA SER A 25 1.53 15.54 3.51
C SER A 25 0.07 15.62 3.08
N SER A 26 -0.33 14.78 2.12
CA SER A 26 -1.69 14.72 1.56
C SER A 26 -2.09 13.29 1.22
N VAL A 27 -3.40 13.05 1.22
CA VAL A 27 -4.00 11.83 0.65
C VAL A 27 -3.94 11.93 -0.87
N GLU A 28 -3.34 10.93 -1.52
CA GLU A 28 -3.18 10.84 -2.97
C GLU A 28 -4.27 9.98 -3.62
N ALA A 29 -4.79 9.00 -2.88
CA ALA A 29 -5.87 8.14 -3.35
C ALA A 29 -6.70 7.62 -2.18
N ALA A 30 -8.01 7.45 -2.41
CA ALA A 30 -8.91 6.76 -1.51
C ALA A 30 -9.47 5.51 -2.21
N ILE A 31 -9.54 4.42 -1.46
CA ILE A 31 -10.03 3.11 -1.88
C ILE A 31 -11.19 2.75 -0.95
N PRO A 32 -12.44 3.02 -1.34
CA PRO A 32 -13.59 2.64 -0.54
C PRO A 32 -13.67 1.12 -0.40
N LYS A 33 -14.31 0.66 0.67
CA LYS A 33 -14.64 -0.77 0.81
C LYS A 33 -15.47 -1.26 -0.37
N LYS A 34 -15.23 -2.51 -0.75
CA LYS A 34 -15.99 -3.28 -1.74
C LYS A 34 -16.69 -4.42 -1.01
N ASP A 35 -18.03 -4.46 -1.09
CA ASP A 35 -18.84 -5.48 -0.41
C ASP A 35 -18.54 -5.58 1.10
N ASP A 36 -18.40 -4.41 1.75
CA ASP A 36 -18.02 -4.23 3.16
C ASP A 36 -16.64 -4.79 3.57
N LYS A 37 -15.79 -5.10 2.59
CA LYS A 37 -14.41 -5.55 2.78
C LYS A 37 -13.41 -4.55 2.20
N TYR A 38 -12.20 -4.54 2.75
CA TYR A 38 -11.10 -3.77 2.18
C TYR A 38 -10.74 -4.30 0.79
N ASP A 39 -10.66 -3.40 -0.19
CA ASP A 39 -10.31 -3.75 -1.57
C ASP A 39 -8.79 -3.89 -1.71
N LEU A 40 -8.28 -5.04 -1.27
CA LEU A 40 -6.86 -5.37 -1.33
C LEU A 40 -6.35 -5.52 -2.76
N GLU A 41 -7.22 -5.92 -3.70
CA GLU A 41 -6.87 -6.01 -5.12
C GLU A 41 -6.55 -4.62 -5.68
N MET A 42 -7.40 -3.64 -5.38
CA MET A 42 -7.15 -2.25 -5.76
C MET A 42 -5.92 -1.68 -5.06
N LEU A 43 -5.72 -1.97 -3.76
CA LEU A 43 -4.53 -1.58 -3.03
C LEU A 43 -3.26 -2.10 -3.71
N SER A 44 -3.16 -3.41 -3.94
CA SER A 44 -2.00 -4.03 -4.59
C SER A 44 -1.74 -3.43 -5.96
N LYS A 45 -2.79 -3.20 -6.76
CA LYS A 45 -2.67 -2.55 -8.08
C LYS A 45 -2.08 -1.14 -7.99
N MET A 46 -2.51 -0.34 -7.02
CA MET A 46 -1.96 1.00 -6.81
C MET A 46 -0.50 0.95 -6.33
N LEU A 47 -0.18 0.05 -5.40
CA LEU A 47 1.17 -0.11 -4.87
C LEU A 47 2.15 -0.64 -5.93
N THR A 48 1.73 -1.55 -6.80
CA THR A 48 2.53 -2.00 -7.95
C THR A 48 2.87 -0.83 -8.88
N ARG A 49 1.88 0.03 -9.20
CA ARG A 49 2.13 1.24 -10.00
C ARG A 49 3.08 2.21 -9.30
N LEU A 50 2.97 2.33 -7.99
CA LEU A 50 3.85 3.16 -7.18
C LEU A 50 5.28 2.62 -7.18
N LYS A 51 5.46 1.31 -7.00
CA LYS A 51 6.76 0.63 -7.06
C LYS A 51 7.42 0.76 -8.43
N ALA A 52 6.65 0.70 -9.52
CA ALA A 52 7.17 0.94 -10.86
C ALA A 52 7.70 2.37 -11.05
N ARG A 53 7.10 3.37 -10.38
CA ARG A 53 7.59 4.76 -10.38
C ARG A 53 8.78 4.99 -9.46
N TYR A 54 8.84 4.27 -8.34
CA TYR A 54 9.88 4.38 -7.32
C TYR A 54 10.53 3.01 -7.04
N PRO A 55 11.31 2.46 -8.00
CA PRO A 55 11.80 1.08 -7.95
C PRO A 55 12.73 0.82 -6.76
N GLU A 56 13.50 1.83 -6.33
CA GLU A 56 14.45 1.71 -5.22
C GLU A 56 13.81 1.84 -3.83
N LYS A 57 12.53 2.26 -3.76
CA LYS A 57 11.87 2.46 -2.46
C LYS A 57 11.39 1.12 -1.89
N GLU A 58 11.71 0.87 -0.63
CA GLU A 58 11.41 -0.40 0.06
C GLU A 58 10.56 -0.23 1.32
N ASP A 59 10.40 1.01 1.79
CA ASP A 59 9.71 1.35 3.02
C ASP A 59 8.29 1.87 2.78
N ALA A 60 7.39 1.47 3.67
CA ALA A 60 6.02 1.96 3.76
C ALA A 60 5.55 1.95 5.23
N THR A 61 4.62 2.82 5.55
CA THR A 61 3.99 2.90 6.87
C THR A 61 2.52 2.55 6.76
N VAL A 62 2.02 1.75 7.69
CA VAL A 62 0.59 1.49 7.86
C VAL A 62 0.08 2.30 9.05
N LEU A 63 -0.87 3.18 8.82
CA LEU A 63 -1.52 3.98 9.85
C LEU A 63 -2.93 3.46 10.08
N VAL A 64 -3.31 3.11 11.31
CA VAL A 64 -4.55 2.36 11.57
C VAL A 64 -5.48 3.13 12.49
N GLU A 65 -6.76 3.23 12.13
CA GLU A 65 -7.79 3.73 13.04
C GLU A 65 -8.02 2.76 14.22
N PRO A 66 -8.48 3.26 15.38
CA PRO A 66 -8.92 2.40 16.47
C PRO A 66 -10.03 1.42 16.04
N ASP A 67 -10.06 0.26 16.70
CA ASP A 67 -11.04 -0.82 16.50
C ASP A 67 -10.98 -1.56 15.15
N ILE A 68 -9.93 -1.35 14.33
CA ILE A 68 -9.72 -2.20 13.16
C ILE A 68 -9.25 -3.60 13.61
N PRO A 69 -9.92 -4.68 13.18
CA PRO A 69 -9.49 -6.04 13.53
C PRO A 69 -8.07 -6.35 13.05
N TYR A 70 -7.28 -6.98 13.90
CA TYR A 70 -5.89 -7.32 13.64
C TYR A 70 -5.70 -8.16 12.35
N ASP A 71 -6.64 -9.06 12.05
CA ASP A 71 -6.60 -9.88 10.85
C ASP A 71 -6.61 -9.06 9.55
N TYR A 72 -7.27 -7.89 9.53
CA TYR A 72 -7.24 -7.00 8.38
C TYR A 72 -5.88 -6.31 8.25
N LEU A 73 -5.27 -5.94 9.38
CA LEU A 73 -3.94 -5.34 9.37
C LEU A 73 -2.91 -6.30 8.75
N ILE A 74 -2.93 -7.58 9.11
CA ILE A 74 -2.03 -8.59 8.53
C ILE A 74 -2.20 -8.65 7.00
N GLN A 75 -3.43 -8.77 6.51
CA GLN A 75 -3.71 -8.87 5.08
C GLN A 75 -3.25 -7.63 4.30
N ILE A 76 -3.43 -6.44 4.89
CA ILE A 76 -2.96 -5.18 4.32
C ILE A 76 -1.43 -5.13 4.29
N MET A 77 -0.76 -5.55 5.36
CA MET A 77 0.70 -5.62 5.40
C MET A 77 1.26 -6.58 4.34
N ASP A 78 0.60 -7.73 4.13
CA ASP A 78 1.01 -8.69 3.09
C ASP A 78 0.87 -8.08 1.69
N ALA A 79 -0.26 -7.41 1.42
CA ALA A 79 -0.51 -6.70 0.16
C ALA A 79 0.47 -5.54 -0.10
N ILE A 80 1.04 -4.96 0.97
CA ILE A 80 2.07 -3.91 0.88
C ILE A 80 3.46 -4.50 0.61
N ARG A 81 3.77 -5.67 1.16
CA ARG A 81 5.08 -6.33 1.00
C ARG A 81 5.24 -6.95 -0.38
N MET A 82 4.18 -7.55 -0.90
CA MET A 82 4.22 -8.30 -2.15
C MET A 82 2.91 -8.22 -2.92
N SER A 83 2.98 -8.42 -4.23
CA SER A 83 1.81 -8.50 -5.09
C SER A 83 2.01 -9.57 -6.15
N ASP A 84 0.93 -10.26 -6.49
CA ASP A 84 0.89 -11.19 -7.62
C ASP A 84 0.47 -10.41 -8.87
N VAL A 85 1.38 -10.30 -9.85
CA VAL A 85 1.13 -9.59 -11.10
C VAL A 85 1.11 -10.60 -12.25
N ARG A 86 0.08 -10.53 -13.09
CA ARG A 86 0.06 -11.25 -14.36
C ARG A 86 1.05 -10.60 -15.32
N GLU A 87 1.97 -11.38 -15.85
CA GLU A 87 2.83 -10.91 -16.93
C GLU A 87 2.02 -10.84 -18.23
N GLU A 88 2.18 -9.77 -18.99
CA GLU A 88 1.45 -9.60 -20.25
C GLU A 88 1.79 -10.75 -21.22
N GLY A 89 0.76 -11.50 -21.63
CA GLY A 89 0.91 -12.64 -22.54
C GLY A 89 1.21 -13.98 -21.87
N SER A 90 1.19 -14.06 -20.52
CA SER A 90 1.27 -15.34 -19.81
C SER A 90 0.08 -15.54 -18.87
N GLU A 91 -0.29 -16.80 -18.66
CA GLU A 91 -1.25 -17.22 -17.63
C GLU A 91 -0.59 -17.32 -16.24
N GLU A 92 0.72 -17.07 -16.15
CA GLU A 92 1.49 -17.23 -14.92
C GLU A 92 1.45 -15.95 -14.07
N MET A 93 1.09 -16.12 -12.80
CA MET A 93 1.19 -15.05 -11.80
C MET A 93 2.63 -14.97 -11.31
N LYS A 94 3.29 -13.82 -11.47
CA LYS A 94 4.61 -13.54 -10.89
C LYS A 94 4.47 -12.77 -9.59
N LYS A 95 5.15 -13.27 -8.55
CA LYS A 95 5.32 -12.55 -7.28
C LYS A 95 6.35 -11.45 -7.44
N ILE A 96 5.96 -10.21 -7.14
CA ILE A 96 6.87 -9.07 -7.06
C ILE A 96 6.97 -8.57 -5.63
N VAL A 97 8.18 -8.16 -5.25
CA VAL A 97 8.42 -7.47 -3.97
C VAL A 97 8.09 -5.99 -4.15
N LEU A 98 7.29 -5.46 -3.23
CA LEU A 98 6.85 -4.06 -3.20
C LEU A 98 7.64 -3.30 -2.14
N PHE A 99 7.06 -3.12 -0.95
CA PHE A 99 7.63 -2.35 0.16
C PHE A 99 7.83 -3.26 1.38
N PRO A 100 8.92 -4.05 1.43
CA PRO A 100 9.12 -5.06 2.46
C PRO A 100 9.37 -4.50 3.87
N LYS A 101 9.81 -3.24 3.99
CA LYS A 101 10.11 -2.57 5.26
C LYS A 101 8.88 -1.81 5.74
N VAL A 102 8.00 -2.53 6.45
CA VAL A 102 6.74 -1.97 6.93
C VAL A 102 6.83 -1.53 8.39
N SER A 103 6.47 -0.28 8.66
CA SER A 103 6.23 0.25 10.01
C SER A 103 4.73 0.42 10.26
N ILE A 104 4.31 0.43 11.53
CA ILE A 104 2.91 0.60 11.94
C ILE A 104 2.81 1.79 12.90
N GLY A 105 1.76 2.59 12.76
CA GLY A 105 1.41 3.66 13.69
C GLY A 105 -0.10 3.91 13.74
N ASP A 106 -0.51 4.89 14.53
CA ASP A 106 -1.90 5.30 14.67
C ASP A 106 -2.30 6.26 13.53
N ALA A 107 -3.52 6.12 13.03
CA ALA A 107 -4.08 7.06 12.07
C ALA A 107 -4.39 8.43 12.72
N PRO A 108 -4.15 9.55 12.01
CA PRO A 108 -4.47 10.90 12.47
C PRO A 108 -5.97 11.21 12.42
#